data_AF-A0A7V2XLT8-F1
#
_entry.id   AF-A0A7V2XLT8-F1
#
_cell.length_a   1.000
_cell.length_b   1.000
_cell.length_c   1.000
_cell.angle_alpha   90.00
_cell.angle_beta   90.00
_cell.angle_gamma   90.00
#
_symmetry.space_group_name_H-M   'P 1'
#
loop_
_entity.id
_entity.type
_entity.pdbx_description
1 polymer ?
#
loop_
_entity_poly.entity_id
_entity_poly.type
_entity_poly.pdbx_seq_one_letter_code
_entity_poly.pdbx_strand_id
1 'polypeptide(L)' 'GLDEAVVRETVEALRATEHERALAVWQRKFGQPPADATERARQMRFLAARGFSPEVLRRVIKGMDES' A
#
# COMPACT_ATOMS: atom_id res chain seq x y z
N GLY A 1 13.59 -15.36 24.95
CA GLY A 1 13.61 -14.39 23.84
C GLY A 1 12.34 -14.57 23.05
N LEU A 2 11.80 -13.53 22.44
CA LEU A 2 10.64 -13.66 21.56
C LEU A 2 11.01 -14.61 20.40
N ASP A 3 10.15 -15.59 20.13
CA ASP A 3 10.35 -16.56 19.06
C ASP A 3 10.34 -15.83 17.71
N GLU A 4 11.36 -16.04 16.87
CA GLU A 4 11.50 -15.36 15.58
C GLU A 4 10.30 -15.63 14.66
N ALA A 5 9.65 -16.78 14.82
CA ALA A 5 8.41 -17.11 14.12
C ALA A 5 7.26 -16.18 14.51
N VAL A 6 7.09 -15.90 15.81
CA VAL A 6 6.04 -15.01 16.34
C VAL A 6 6.29 -13.56 15.91
N VAL A 7 7.55 -13.12 15.91
CA VAL A 7 7.93 -11.79 15.40
C VAL A 7 7.56 -11.65 13.92
N ARG A 8 7.92 -12.63 13.10
CA ARG A 8 7.63 -12.62 11.66
C ARG A 8 6.13 -12.60 11.37
N GLU A 9 5.36 -13.46 12.02
CA GLU A 9 3.90 -13.51 11.86
C GLU A 9 3.25 -12.17 12.25
N THR A 10 3.68 -11.58 13.38
CA THR A 10 3.15 -10.30 13.84
C THR A 10 3.48 -9.16 12.86
N VAL A 11 4.71 -9.14 12.32
CA VAL A 11 5.13 -8.15 11.33
C VAL A 11 4.35 -8.31 10.03
N GLU A 12 4.09 -9.54 9.58
CA GLU A 12 3.30 -9.81 8.39
C GLU A 12 1.83 -9.39 8.56
N ALA A 13 1.22 -9.72 9.70
CA ALA A 13 -0.13 -9.27 10.04
C ALA A 13 -0.23 -7.73 10.07
N LEU A 14 0.75 -7.06 10.69
CA LEU A 14 0.80 -5.59 10.70
C LEU A 14 0.89 -5.01 9.28
N ARG A 15 1.75 -5.58 8.42
CA ARG A 15 1.89 -5.16 7.01
C ARG A 15 0.61 -5.40 6.20
N ALA A 16 -0.09 -6.51 6.42
CA ALA A 16 -1.36 -6.81 5.76
C ALA A 16 -2.41 -5.73 6.08
N THR A 17 -2.56 -5.37 7.37
CA THR A 17 -3.50 -4.31 7.76
C THR A 17 -3.09 -2.93 7.23
N GLU A 18 -1.79 -2.65 7.07
CA GLU A 18 -1.31 -1.40 6.49
C GLU A 18 -1.65 -1.31 4.99
N HIS A 19 -1.52 -2.42 4.27
CA HIS A 19 -1.91 -2.53 2.87
C HIS A 19 -3.42 -2.29 2.66
N GLU A 20 -4.28 -2.93 3.44
CA GLU A 20 -5.74 -2.75 3.36
C GLU A 20 -6.14 -1.29 3.63
N ARG A 21 -5.53 -0.65 4.64
CA ARG A 21 -5.76 0.77 4.94
C ARG A 21 -5.33 1.67 3.78
N ALA A 22 -4.18 1.41 3.18
CA ALA A 22 -3.69 2.17 2.04
C ALA A 22 -4.61 2.02 0.81
N LEU A 23 -5.07 0.80 0.53
CA LEU A 23 -6.01 0.52 -0.56
C LEU A 23 -7.35 1.24 -0.33
N ALA A 24 -7.92 1.17 0.87
CA ALA A 24 -9.17 1.86 1.19
C ALA A 24 -9.05 3.39 1.05
N VAL A 25 -7.92 3.97 1.48
CA VAL A 25 -7.64 5.41 1.29
C VAL A 25 -7.49 5.76 -0.18
N TRP A 26 -6.83 4.91 -0.97
CA TRP A 26 -6.70 5.09 -2.41
C TRP A 26 -8.05 4.98 -3.13
N GLN A 27 -8.85 3.95 -2.85
CA GLN A 27 -10.17 3.73 -3.45
C GLN A 27 -11.09 4.93 -3.22
N ARG A 28 -11.06 5.50 -2.01
CA ARG A 28 -11.84 6.69 -1.67
C ARG A 28 -11.45 7.95 -2.45
N LYS A 29 -10.19 8.07 -2.87
CA LYS A 29 -9.69 9.28 -3.56
C LYS A 29 -9.67 9.14 -5.07
N PHE A 30 -9.20 8.00 -5.57
CA PHE A 30 -8.93 7.78 -6.99
C PHE A 30 -9.88 6.74 -7.56
N GLY A 31 -10.05 5.60 -6.87
CA GLY A 31 -11.02 4.56 -7.24
C GLY A 31 -10.76 3.87 -8.58
N GLN A 32 -9.72 4.27 -9.32
CA GLN A 32 -9.35 3.75 -10.63
C GLN A 32 -7.82 3.74 -10.78
N PRO A 33 -7.27 2.75 -11.50
CA PRO A 33 -5.84 2.68 -11.78
C PRO A 33 -5.36 3.93 -12.54
N PRO A 34 -4.08 4.32 -12.38
CA PRO A 34 -3.54 5.48 -13.07
C PRO A 34 -3.50 5.27 -14.58
N ALA A 35 -4.01 6.24 -15.35
CA ALA A 35 -4.04 6.16 -16.82
C ALA A 35 -2.65 6.39 -17.46
N ASP A 36 -1.73 7.07 -16.77
CA ASP A 36 -0.39 7.37 -17.26
C ASP A 36 0.64 7.49 -16.12
N ALA A 37 1.91 7.70 -16.48
CA ALA A 37 3.01 7.85 -15.52
C ALA A 37 2.86 9.06 -14.58
N THR A 38 2.19 10.12 -15.04
CA THR A 38 1.96 11.34 -14.25
C THR A 38 0.91 11.10 -13.18
N GLU A 39 -0.21 10.47 -13.55
CA GLU A 39 -1.26 9.99 -12.66
C GLU A 39 -0.69 8.99 -11.65
N ARG A 40 0.15 8.04 -12.09
CA ARG A 40 0.84 7.11 -11.19
C ARG A 40 1.69 7.83 -10.15
N ALA A 41 2.50 8.80 -10.57
CA ALA A 41 3.32 9.59 -9.66
C ALA A 41 2.47 10.42 -8.68
N ARG A 42 1.30 10.93 -9.12
CA ARG A 42 0.34 11.64 -8.27
C ARG A 42 -0.27 10.72 -7.22
N GLN A 43 -0.71 9.52 -7.60
CA GLN A 43 -1.28 8.53 -6.68
C GLN A 43 -0.24 8.07 -5.64
N MET A 44 1.01 7.83 -6.08
CA MET A 44 2.15 7.52 -5.19
C MET A 44 2.39 8.62 -4.16
N ARG A 45 2.52 9.88 -4.61
CA ARG A 45 2.76 11.02 -3.71
C ARG A 45 1.64 11.21 -2.71
N PHE A 46 0.39 10.98 -3.11
CA PHE A 46 -0.74 11.08 -2.19
C PHE A 46 -0.65 10.06 -1.04
N LEU A 47 -0.36 8.79 -1.35
CA LEU A 47 -0.23 7.75 -0.34
C LEU A 47 1.00 7.97 0.54
N ALA A 48 2.13 8.39 -0.03
CA ALA A 48 3.33 8.74 0.73
C ALA A 48 3.06 9.89 1.73
N ALA A 49 2.37 10.95 1.29
CA ALA A 49 1.97 12.06 2.15
C ALA A 49 1.01 11.66 3.28
N ARG A 50 0.36 10.49 3.16
CA ARG A 50 -0.51 9.93 4.20
C ARG A 50 0.24 9.02 5.19
N GLY A 51 1.56 8.88 5.03
CA GLY A 51 2.44 8.15 5.94
C GLY A 51 2.58 6.67 5.64
N PHE A 52 2.09 6.18 4.50
CA PHE A 52 2.25 4.77 4.13
C PHE A 52 3.68 4.47 3.66
N SER A 53 4.19 3.30 4.04
CA SER A 53 5.56 2.89 3.70
C SER A 53 5.74 2.61 2.20
N PRO A 54 6.96 2.79 1.64
CA PRO A 54 7.24 2.50 0.22
C PRO A 54 6.92 1.06 -0.20
N GLU A 55 7.04 0.09 0.72
CA GLU A 55 6.68 -1.30 0.47
C GLU A 55 5.18 -1.46 0.23
N VAL A 56 4.35 -0.84 1.09
CA VAL A 56 2.90 -0.83 0.95
C VAL A 56 2.47 -0.15 -0.33
N LEU A 57 3.07 1.01 -0.67
CA LEU A 57 2.79 1.73 -1.92
C LEU A 57 3.02 0.85 -3.15
N ARG A 58 4.14 0.10 -3.19
CA ARG A 58 4.45 -0.82 -4.31
C ARG A 58 3.41 -1.93 -4.44
N ARG A 59 2.97 -2.52 -3.32
CA ARG A 59 1.93 -3.57 -3.33
C ARG A 59 0.58 -3.02 -3.80
N VAL A 60 0.21 -1.84 -3.32
CA VAL A 60 -1.04 -1.16 -3.70
C VAL A 60 -1.04 -0.85 -5.21
N ILE A 61 0.04 -0.32 -5.75
CA ILE A 61 0.14 -0.02 -7.21
C ILE A 61 0.22 -1.28 -8.05
N LYS A 62 0.98 -2.30 -7.63
CA LYS A 62 1.01 -3.58 -8.36
C LYS A 62 -0.39 -4.18 -8.50
N GLY A 63 -1.22 -4.10 -7.44
CA GLY A 63 -2.61 -4.54 -7.51
C GLY A 63 -3.49 -3.71 -8.46
N MET A 64 -3.13 -2.45 -8.76
CA MET A 64 -3.84 -1.61 -9.72
C MET A 64 -3.51 -1.96 -11.17
N ASP A 65 -2.25 -2.32 -11.45
CA ASP A 65 -1.81 -2.71 -12.80
C ASP A 65 -2.37 -4.08 -13.22
N GLU A 66 -2.74 -4.93 -12.26
CA GLU A 66 -3.31 -6.28 -12.48
C GLU A 66 -4.85 -6.28 -12.60
N SER A 67 -5.53 -5.13 -12.47
CA SER A 67 -7.00 -4.99 -12.47
C SER A 67 -7.58 -4.42 -13.76
#